data_AF-A0A6I3X608-F1
#
_entry.id   AF-A0A6I3X608-F1
#
_cell.length_a   1.000
_cell.length_b   1.000
_cell.length_c   1.000
_cell.angle_alpha   90.00
_cell.angle_beta   90.00
_cell.angle_gamma   90.00
#
_symmetry.space_group_name_H-M   'P 1'
#
loop_
_entity.id
_entity.type
_entity.pdbx_description
1 polymer ?
#
loop_
_entity_poly.entity_id
_entity_poly.type
_entity_poly.pdbx_seq_one_letter_code
_entity_poly.pdbx_strand_id
1 'polypeptide(L)'
;GVHVHPIGEPGYLRRHVLPNIAAGAAKAGRSASDVDVIVPVLTIVGDTDSERDHERELVRASMSFYGSTPNYAFIWDEAGFEGTTARIREKQKAGDFAGMAAQVTDEHIAAFATESTWDGLADALAAKYTGAATRIVLYNGLNVPDRIERYGEVARRLRSG
;
A
#
# COMPACT_ATOMS: atom_id res chain seq x y z
N GLY A 1 -9.27 -7.87 -14.35
CA GLY A 1 -9.26 -7.57 -12.90
C GLY A 1 -9.40 -6.09 -12.67
N VAL A 2 -9.47 -5.68 -11.42
CA VAL A 2 -9.47 -4.28 -10.97
C VAL A 2 -8.09 -3.96 -10.38
N HIS A 3 -7.49 -2.86 -10.81
CA HIS A 3 -6.23 -2.36 -10.26
C HIS A 3 -6.53 -1.29 -9.21
N VAL A 4 -5.97 -1.47 -8.01
CA VAL A 4 -6.13 -0.53 -6.90
C VAL A 4 -4.96 0.47 -6.88
N HIS A 5 -5.16 1.64 -6.30
CA HIS A 5 -4.09 2.61 -6.05
C HIS A 5 -3.14 2.11 -4.93
N PRO A 6 -1.83 2.44 -4.96
CA PRO A 6 -0.86 2.03 -3.93
C PRO A 6 -1.14 2.45 -2.48
N ILE A 7 -2.07 3.39 -2.26
CA ILE A 7 -2.52 3.81 -0.91
C ILE A 7 -3.82 3.11 -0.50
N GLY A 8 -4.30 2.14 -1.27
CA GLY A 8 -5.49 1.36 -0.93
C GLY A 8 -5.20 0.38 0.20
N GLU A 9 -5.21 0.88 1.44
CA GLU A 9 -5.00 0.08 2.64
C GLU A 9 -6.07 -1.04 2.76
N PRO A 10 -5.79 -2.16 3.46
CA PRO A 10 -6.68 -3.32 3.50
C PRO A 10 -8.13 -3.04 3.91
N GLY A 11 -8.37 -2.05 4.77
CA GLY A 11 -9.68 -1.55 5.13
C GLY A 11 -10.43 -0.91 3.96
N TYR A 12 -9.80 -0.03 3.18
CA TYR A 12 -10.36 0.55 1.95
C TYR A 12 -10.75 -0.54 0.94
N LEU A 13 -9.92 -1.59 0.81
CA LEU A 13 -10.27 -2.73 -0.05
C LEU A 13 -11.60 -3.37 0.38
N ARG A 14 -11.76 -3.62 1.69
CA ARG A 14 -12.96 -4.25 2.25
C ARG A 14 -14.18 -3.33 2.25
N ARG A 15 -14.00 -2.04 2.52
CA ARG A 15 -15.07 -1.04 2.58
C ARG A 15 -15.61 -0.70 1.19
N HIS A 16 -14.73 -0.60 0.19
CA HIS A 16 -15.09 -0.04 -1.13
C HIS A 16 -14.84 -0.98 -2.29
N VAL A 17 -13.64 -1.56 -2.39
CA VAL A 17 -13.24 -2.29 -3.61
C VAL A 17 -14.05 -3.58 -3.75
N LEU A 18 -14.05 -4.44 -2.72
CA LEU A 18 -14.73 -5.73 -2.77
C LEU A 18 -16.26 -5.60 -2.95
N PRO A 19 -16.97 -4.71 -2.21
CA PRO A 19 -18.41 -4.55 -2.39
C PRO A 19 -18.77 -4.04 -3.80
N ASN A 20 -18.00 -3.09 -4.34
CA ASN A 20 -18.25 -2.56 -5.68
C ASN A 20 -17.96 -3.60 -6.77
N ILE A 21 -16.94 -4.44 -6.60
CA ILE A 21 -16.69 -5.57 -7.51
C ILE A 21 -17.84 -6.57 -7.45
N ALA A 22 -18.31 -6.94 -6.26
CA ALA A 22 -19.43 -7.87 -6.11
C ALA A 22 -20.71 -7.34 -6.78
N ALA A 23 -21.03 -6.07 -6.56
CA ALA A 23 -22.18 -5.42 -7.18
C ALA A 23 -22.06 -5.36 -8.72
N GLY A 24 -20.87 -5.03 -9.24
CA GLY A 24 -20.59 -5.02 -10.68
C GLY A 24 -20.67 -6.40 -11.32
N ALA A 25 -20.08 -7.42 -10.67
CA ALA A 25 -20.10 -8.80 -11.13
C ALA A 25 -21.53 -9.35 -11.18
N ALA A 26 -22.33 -9.11 -10.13
CA ALA A 26 -23.73 -9.53 -10.08
C ALA A 26 -24.57 -8.90 -11.22
N LYS A 27 -24.38 -7.61 -11.50
CA LYS A 27 -25.04 -6.94 -12.64
C LYS A 27 -24.67 -7.55 -14.00
N ALA A 28 -23.45 -8.09 -14.10
CA ALA A 28 -22.96 -8.75 -15.31
C ALA A 28 -23.28 -10.26 -15.35
N GLY A 29 -24.00 -10.81 -14.37
CA GLY A 29 -24.28 -12.25 -14.29
C GLY A 29 -23.02 -13.10 -14.02
N ARG A 30 -22.00 -12.53 -13.37
CA ARG A 30 -20.71 -13.17 -13.07
C ARG A 30 -20.50 -13.33 -11.57
N SER A 31 -19.61 -14.24 -11.18
CA SER A 31 -19.16 -14.29 -9.79
C SER A 31 -18.14 -13.19 -9.51
N ALA A 32 -18.15 -12.64 -8.30
CA ALA A 32 -17.10 -11.71 -7.84
C ALA A 32 -15.71 -12.37 -7.83
N SER A 33 -15.65 -13.69 -7.61
CA SER A 33 -14.42 -14.49 -7.67
C SER A 33 -13.79 -14.54 -9.06
N ASP A 34 -14.54 -14.19 -10.11
CA ASP A 34 -14.03 -14.16 -11.49
C ASP A 34 -13.28 -12.86 -11.81
N VAL A 35 -13.15 -11.95 -10.83
CA VAL A 35 -12.52 -10.64 -10.99
C VAL A 35 -11.31 -10.53 -10.08
N ASP A 36 -10.11 -10.65 -10.68
CA ASP A 36 -8.85 -10.43 -9.96
C ASP A 36 -8.80 -9.03 -9.34
N VAL A 37 -8.50 -8.95 -8.04
CA VAL A 37 -8.16 -7.70 -7.34
C VAL A 37 -6.63 -7.58 -7.27
N ILE A 38 -6.08 -6.59 -7.98
CA ILE A 38 -4.64 -6.40 -8.15
C ILE A 38 -4.23 -5.19 -7.31
N VAL A 39 -3.45 -5.44 -6.26
CA VAL A 39 -3.11 -4.45 -5.24
C VAL A 39 -1.62 -4.14 -5.27
N PRO A 40 -1.21 -2.95 -5.69
CA PRO A 40 0.13 -2.44 -5.43
C PRO A 40 0.31 -2.20 -3.94
N VAL A 41 1.37 -2.75 -3.36
CA VAL A 41 1.68 -2.63 -1.93
C VAL A 41 3.00 -1.90 -1.73
N LEU A 42 3.03 -1.02 -0.74
CA LEU A 42 4.25 -0.39 -0.26
C LEU A 42 4.91 -1.34 0.74
N THR A 43 6.20 -1.59 0.56
CA THR A 43 6.98 -2.47 1.44
C THR A 43 8.14 -1.74 2.07
N ILE A 44 8.44 -2.07 3.32
CA ILE A 44 9.62 -1.61 4.06
C ILE A 44 10.36 -2.89 4.42
N VAL A 45 11.42 -3.21 3.68
CA VAL A 45 12.08 -4.50 3.79
C VAL A 45 13.60 -4.36 3.90
N GLY A 46 14.15 -5.04 4.89
CA GLY A 46 15.58 -5.05 5.19
C GLY A 46 15.87 -6.07 6.29
N ASP A 47 17.07 -6.62 6.31
CA ASP A 47 17.47 -7.59 7.34
C ASP A 47 17.99 -6.87 8.59
N THR A 48 18.42 -5.61 8.44
CA THR A 48 18.87 -4.73 9.53
C THR A 48 17.86 -3.61 9.84
N ASP A 49 17.90 -3.07 11.06
CA ASP A 49 17.09 -1.89 11.42
C ASP A 49 17.43 -0.70 10.54
N SER A 50 18.72 -0.46 10.24
CA SER A 50 19.15 0.65 9.40
C SER A 50 18.57 0.60 7.99
N GLU A 51 18.44 -0.59 7.38
CA GLU A 51 17.80 -0.72 6.07
C GLU A 51 16.31 -0.40 6.15
N ARG A 52 15.62 -0.89 7.18
CA ARG A 52 14.19 -0.63 7.37
C ARG A 52 13.91 0.84 7.71
N ASP A 53 14.78 1.48 8.49
CA ASP A 53 14.72 2.92 8.78
C ASP A 53 14.82 3.74 7.50
N HIS A 54 15.76 3.39 6.61
CA HIS A 54 15.89 4.03 5.31
C HIS A 54 14.64 3.86 4.44
N GLU A 55 14.11 2.63 4.35
CA GLU A 55 12.89 2.34 3.58
C GLU A 55 11.66 3.06 4.15
N ARG A 56 11.54 3.20 5.48
CA ARG A 56 10.45 3.97 6.10
C ARG A 56 10.41 5.40 5.58
N GLU A 57 11.55 6.06 5.48
CA GLU A 57 11.62 7.44 4.99
C GLU A 57 11.27 7.54 3.49
N LEU A 58 11.67 6.58 2.67
CA LEU A 58 11.24 6.51 1.26
C LEU A 58 9.72 6.30 1.12
N VAL A 59 9.14 5.48 2.00
CA VAL A 59 7.69 5.26 2.07
C VAL A 59 6.97 6.51 2.55
N ARG A 60 7.47 7.23 3.57
CA ARG A 60 6.89 8.53 3.98
C ARG A 60 6.87 9.53 2.83
N ALA A 61 7.98 9.65 2.09
CA ALA A 61 8.04 10.54 0.93
C ALA A 61 6.97 10.18 -0.10
N SER A 62 6.88 8.89 -0.47
CA SER A 62 5.89 8.38 -1.44
C SER A 62 4.45 8.61 -0.96
N MET A 63 4.16 8.26 0.29
CA MET A 63 2.84 8.43 0.90
C MET A 63 2.44 9.90 1.00
N SER A 64 3.38 10.79 1.35
CA SER A 64 3.11 12.22 1.42
C SER A 64 2.83 12.83 0.05
N PHE A 65 3.50 12.34 -1.00
CA PHE A 65 3.23 12.75 -2.37
C PHE A 65 1.79 12.39 -2.77
N TYR A 66 1.38 11.13 -2.61
CA TYR A 66 0.00 10.74 -2.92
C TYR A 66 -1.02 11.41 -1.99
N GLY A 67 -0.71 11.51 -0.70
CA GLY A 67 -1.54 12.14 0.33
C GLY A 67 -1.79 13.63 0.09
N SER A 68 -0.99 14.28 -0.76
CA SER A 68 -1.20 15.67 -1.17
C SER A 68 -2.36 15.87 -2.16
N THR A 69 -2.86 14.79 -2.78
CA THR A 69 -3.96 14.83 -3.76
C THR A 69 -5.31 14.83 -3.04
N PRO A 70 -6.15 15.89 -3.18
CA PRO A 70 -7.41 16.01 -2.44
C PRO A 70 -8.37 14.83 -2.62
N ASN A 71 -8.41 14.24 -3.82
CA ASN A 71 -9.30 13.11 -4.13
C ASN A 71 -8.95 11.82 -3.37
N TYR A 72 -7.82 11.76 -2.69
CA TYR A 72 -7.42 10.63 -1.86
C TYR A 72 -7.63 10.87 -0.36
N ALA A 73 -8.06 12.07 0.06
CA ALA A 73 -8.24 12.43 1.47
C ALA A 73 -9.12 11.42 2.22
N PHE A 74 -10.23 11.01 1.61
CA PHE A 74 -11.19 10.10 2.22
C PHE A 74 -10.59 8.74 2.62
N ILE A 75 -9.54 8.27 1.92
CA ILE A 75 -8.89 6.99 2.25
C ILE A 75 -8.17 7.09 3.60
N TRP A 76 -7.53 8.23 3.87
CA TRP A 76 -6.88 8.53 5.14
C TRP A 76 -7.91 8.72 6.25
N ASP A 77 -8.94 9.51 5.98
CA ASP A 77 -9.99 9.83 6.94
C ASP A 77 -10.71 8.55 7.40
N GLU A 78 -11.11 7.67 6.47
CA GLU A 78 -11.75 6.39 6.82
C GLU A 78 -10.82 5.37 7.49
N ALA A 79 -9.50 5.55 7.36
CA ALA A 79 -8.50 4.78 8.10
C ALA A 79 -8.24 5.37 9.50
N GLY A 80 -8.94 6.44 9.89
CA GLY A 80 -8.82 7.11 11.20
C GLY A 80 -7.73 8.18 11.25
N PHE A 81 -7.29 8.69 10.11
CA PHE A 81 -6.23 9.69 10.00
C PHE A 81 -6.76 11.01 9.44
N GLU A 82 -7.84 11.51 10.00
CA GLU A 82 -8.54 12.68 9.49
C GLU A 82 -7.62 13.92 9.36
N GLY A 83 -7.81 14.66 8.27
CA GLY A 83 -7.10 15.91 8.03
C GLY A 83 -5.64 15.78 7.62
N THR A 84 -5.13 14.55 7.44
CA THR A 84 -3.75 14.29 7.00
C THR A 84 -3.44 14.95 5.67
N THR A 85 -4.33 14.83 4.68
CA THR A 85 -4.17 15.52 3.39
C THR A 85 -4.10 17.03 3.54
N ALA A 86 -4.88 17.64 4.44
CA ALA A 86 -4.84 19.09 4.65
C ALA A 86 -3.46 19.55 5.19
N ARG A 87 -2.92 18.84 6.19
CA ARG A 87 -1.59 19.12 6.75
C ARG A 87 -0.47 18.94 5.72
N ILE A 88 -0.51 17.87 4.93
CA ILE A 88 0.47 17.65 3.85
C ILE A 88 0.42 18.77 2.82
N ARG A 89 -0.79 19.19 2.41
CA ARG A 89 -0.98 20.24 1.40
C ARG A 89 -0.50 21.60 1.84
N GLU A 90 -0.59 21.92 3.13
CA GLU A 90 0.00 23.14 3.68
C GLU A 90 1.52 23.17 3.41
N LYS A 91 2.23 22.07 3.71
CA LYS A 91 3.67 21.93 3.48
C LYS A 91 4.01 21.95 1.99
N GLN A 92 3.21 21.26 1.16
CA GLN A 92 3.39 21.26 -0.29
C GLN A 92 3.31 22.67 -0.88
N LYS A 93 2.35 23.49 -0.45
CA LYS A 93 2.22 24.89 -0.91
C LYS A 93 3.43 25.75 -0.54
N ALA A 94 4.09 25.42 0.58
CA ALA A 94 5.32 26.06 1.02
C ALA A 94 6.59 25.51 0.33
N GLY A 95 6.47 24.49 -0.53
CA GLY A 95 7.63 23.80 -1.13
C GLY A 95 8.41 22.94 -0.13
N ASP A 96 7.84 22.66 1.04
CA ASP A 96 8.50 21.95 2.15
C ASP A 96 8.28 20.43 2.03
N PHE A 97 9.04 19.77 1.16
CA PHE A 97 8.93 18.32 0.91
C PHE A 97 9.30 17.48 2.15
N ALA A 98 10.28 17.92 2.95
CA ALA A 98 10.61 17.25 4.20
C ALA A 98 9.45 17.36 5.20
N GLY A 99 8.85 18.54 5.32
CA GLY A 99 7.66 18.75 6.13
C GLY A 99 6.45 17.95 5.65
N MET A 100 6.29 17.72 4.34
CA MET A 100 5.26 16.82 3.80
C MET A 100 5.45 15.39 4.33
N ALA A 101 6.67 14.84 4.20
CA ALA A 101 6.99 13.49 4.67
C ALA A 101 6.78 13.36 6.19
N ALA A 102 7.14 14.39 6.96
CA ALA A 102 6.95 14.42 8.41
C ALA A 102 5.48 14.40 8.88
N GLN A 103 4.50 14.65 7.99
CA GLN A 103 3.08 14.48 8.31
C GLN A 103 2.61 13.03 8.25
N VAL A 104 3.41 12.13 7.69
CA VAL A 104 3.13 10.68 7.66
C VAL A 104 3.76 10.06 8.91
N THR A 105 2.96 9.65 9.88
CA THR A 105 3.44 9.03 11.14
C THR A 105 3.65 7.52 10.99
N ASP A 106 4.21 6.88 12.02
CA ASP A 106 4.40 5.43 12.04
C ASP A 106 3.07 4.65 12.02
N GLU A 107 2.01 5.22 12.59
CA GLU A 107 0.67 4.64 12.52
C GLU A 107 0.13 4.66 11.09
N HIS A 108 0.41 5.72 10.32
CA HIS A 108 0.10 5.74 8.88
C HIS A 108 0.87 4.64 8.16
N ILE A 109 2.17 4.50 8.43
CA ILE A 109 2.99 3.45 7.81
C ILE A 109 2.42 2.07 8.14
N ALA A 110 2.09 1.79 9.40
CA ALA A 110 1.55 0.51 9.83
C ALA A 110 0.23 0.16 9.13
N ALA A 111 -0.63 1.15 8.87
CA ALA A 111 -1.87 0.96 8.14
C ALA A 111 -1.64 0.72 6.64
N PHE A 112 -0.80 1.53 5.98
CA PHE A 112 -0.71 1.59 4.52
C PHE A 112 0.43 0.77 3.88
N ALA A 113 1.48 0.45 4.64
CA ALA A 113 2.65 -0.29 4.15
C ALA A 113 2.86 -1.60 4.92
N THR A 114 3.70 -2.49 4.38
CA THR A 114 4.09 -3.74 5.05
C THR A 114 5.58 -3.70 5.38
N GLU A 115 5.89 -3.64 6.67
CA GLU A 115 7.28 -3.69 7.17
C GLU A 115 7.63 -5.13 7.60
N SER A 116 8.79 -5.62 7.16
CA SER A 116 9.27 -6.97 7.52
C SER A 116 10.76 -7.15 7.22
N THR A 117 11.31 -8.29 7.64
CA THR A 117 12.55 -8.83 7.05
C THR A 117 12.24 -9.49 5.71
N TRP A 118 13.27 -9.79 4.92
CA TRP A 118 13.04 -10.50 3.66
C TRP A 118 12.44 -11.88 3.85
N ASP A 119 12.88 -12.60 4.90
CA ASP A 119 12.37 -13.93 5.22
C ASP A 119 10.92 -13.92 5.69
N GLY A 120 10.48 -12.83 6.32
CA GLY A 120 9.11 -12.67 6.81
C GLY A 120 8.16 -11.93 5.85
N LEU A 121 8.66 -11.35 4.75
CA LEU A 121 7.84 -10.46 3.92
C LEU A 121 6.66 -11.17 3.25
N ALA A 122 6.86 -12.40 2.75
CA ALA A 122 5.79 -13.17 2.12
C ALA A 122 4.63 -13.44 3.10
N ASP A 123 4.95 -13.86 4.32
CA ASP A 123 3.95 -14.19 5.35
C ASP A 123 3.23 -12.93 5.83
N ALA A 124 3.96 -11.82 6.01
CA ALA A 124 3.39 -10.53 6.39
C ALA A 124 2.42 -9.99 5.33
N LEU A 125 2.78 -10.09 4.05
CA LEU A 125 1.92 -9.70 2.93
C LEU A 125 0.69 -10.58 2.82
N ALA A 126 0.86 -11.90 2.92
CA ALA A 126 -0.25 -12.85 2.92
C ALA A 126 -1.23 -12.52 4.06
N ALA A 127 -0.73 -12.38 5.30
CA ALA A 127 -1.55 -12.08 6.47
C ALA A 127 -2.32 -10.75 6.30
N LYS A 128 -1.65 -9.69 5.83
CA LYS A 128 -2.26 -8.36 5.69
C LYS A 128 -3.36 -8.30 4.61
N TYR A 129 -3.17 -9.02 3.50
CA TYR A 129 -4.05 -8.93 2.33
C TYR A 129 -4.94 -10.16 2.09
N THR A 130 -4.90 -11.16 2.98
CA THR A 130 -5.78 -12.34 2.91
C THR A 130 -7.25 -11.93 2.77
N GLY A 131 -7.92 -12.53 1.79
CA GLY A 131 -9.32 -12.28 1.46
C GLY A 131 -9.61 -10.92 0.81
N ALA A 132 -8.60 -10.10 0.58
CA ALA A 132 -8.76 -8.75 0.01
C ALA A 132 -8.05 -8.55 -1.33
N ALA A 133 -6.94 -9.27 -1.58
CA ALA A 133 -6.22 -9.22 -2.85
C ALA A 133 -6.17 -10.59 -3.51
N THR A 134 -6.29 -10.62 -4.84
CA THR A 134 -6.01 -11.80 -5.67
C THR A 134 -4.56 -11.79 -6.14
N ARG A 135 -3.99 -10.59 -6.38
CA ARG A 135 -2.59 -10.40 -6.76
C ARG A 135 -2.01 -9.22 -6.04
N ILE A 136 -0.76 -9.37 -5.59
CA ILE A 136 0.04 -8.30 -5.01
C ILE A 136 1.08 -7.84 -6.03
N VAL A 137 1.25 -6.53 -6.15
CA VAL A 137 2.32 -5.90 -6.93
C VAL A 137 3.27 -5.20 -5.97
N LEU A 138 4.53 -5.62 -5.95
CA LEU A 138 5.58 -5.07 -5.07
C LEU A 138 6.00 -3.69 -5.58
N TYR A 139 5.28 -2.64 -5.17
CA TYR A 139 5.22 -1.37 -5.88
C TYR A 139 6.56 -0.63 -5.91
N ASN A 140 7.20 -0.49 -4.75
CA ASN A 140 8.52 0.13 -4.63
C ASN A 140 9.67 -0.80 -5.03
N GLY A 141 9.43 -2.10 -5.19
CA GLY A 141 10.44 -3.05 -5.67
C GLY A 141 10.80 -2.88 -7.15
N LEU A 142 9.93 -2.26 -7.95
CA LEU A 142 10.17 -2.01 -9.37
C LEU A 142 11.26 -0.95 -9.64
N ASN A 143 11.60 -0.13 -8.65
CA ASN A 143 12.55 0.97 -8.80
C ASN A 143 13.95 0.63 -8.26
N VAL A 144 14.18 -0.61 -7.81
CA VAL A 144 15.46 -1.02 -7.19
C VAL A 144 15.99 -2.28 -7.89
N PRO A 145 16.74 -2.13 -9.01
CA PRO A 145 17.21 -3.26 -9.81
C PRO A 145 17.93 -4.35 -8.99
N ASP A 146 18.75 -3.94 -8.03
CA ASP A 146 19.55 -4.84 -7.18
C ASP A 146 18.70 -5.72 -6.25
N ARG A 147 17.40 -5.42 -6.10
CA ARG A 147 16.48 -6.17 -5.23
C ARG A 147 15.49 -7.04 -6.01
N ILE A 148 15.53 -7.01 -7.35
CA ILE A 148 14.59 -7.75 -8.19
C ILE A 148 14.60 -9.25 -7.86
N GLU A 149 15.78 -9.84 -7.66
CA GLU A 149 15.91 -11.27 -7.34
C GLU A 149 15.27 -11.62 -5.99
N ARG A 150 15.50 -10.80 -4.95
CA ARG A 150 14.92 -11.00 -3.61
C ARG A 150 13.40 -10.84 -3.64
N TYR A 151 12.89 -9.83 -4.33
CA TYR A 151 11.44 -9.69 -4.55
C TYR A 151 10.87 -10.84 -5.39
N GLY A 152 11.64 -11.40 -6.32
CA GLY A 152 11.28 -12.59 -7.08
C GLY A 152 11.12 -13.84 -6.20
N GLU A 153 11.97 -14.02 -5.18
CA GLU A 153 11.81 -15.07 -4.17
C GLU A 153 10.54 -14.87 -3.34
N VAL A 154 10.29 -13.65 -2.84
CA VAL A 154 9.06 -13.31 -2.11
C VAL A 154 7.82 -13.61 -2.95
N ALA A 155 7.84 -13.25 -4.24
CA ALA A 155 6.75 -13.55 -5.17
C ALA A 155 6.58 -15.05 -5.45
N ARG A 156 7.65 -15.86 -5.41
CA ARG A 156 7.55 -17.33 -5.49
C ARG A 156 6.89 -17.89 -4.23
N ARG A 157 7.30 -17.45 -3.03
CA ARG A 157 6.72 -17.89 -1.75
C ARG A 157 5.24 -17.54 -1.64
N LEU A 158 4.83 -16.34 -2.05
CA LEU A 158 3.42 -15.91 -2.08
C LEU A 158 2.53 -16.74 -3.02
N ARG A 159 3.09 -17.42 -4.03
CA ARG A 159 2.31 -18.27 -4.95
C ARG A 159 2.20 -19.72 -4.48
N SER A 160 3.07 -20.15 -3.57
CA SER A 160 3.12 -21.53 -3.07
C SER A 160 2.38 -21.75 -1.76
N GLY A 161 2.02 -20.68 -1.05
CA GLY A 161 1.18 -20.70 0.16
C GLY A 161 -0.25 -20.31 -0.15
#